data_AF-A0A142ERI5-F1
#
_entry.id   AF-A0A142ERI5-F1
#
_cell.length_a   1.000
_cell.length_b   1.000
_cell.length_c   1.000
_cell.angle_alpha   90.00
_cell.angle_beta   90.00
_cell.angle_gamma   90.00
#
_symmetry.space_group_name_H-M   'P 1'
#
loop_
_entity.id
_entity.type
_entity.pdbx_description
1 polymer ?
#
loop_
_entity_poly.entity_id
_entity_poly.type
_entity_poly.pdbx_seq_one_letter_code
_entity_poly.pdbx_strand_id
1 'polypeptide(L)'
;MEYLLKSVLCLLLLLLFYRLFLQQEVLHRFNRFYLLAAVLGSFLIPLITFEVKNEISPTPLSEFVFPAEVPSIDLPTALTSTETSPIASSPNAEIPWAWIVWVFYLSGVLVFLIRFLRNIRIIRDQIRQNIQVIYKEETLVLLDRETSPFSFLNYIFYSRSNYEKDGIPEAVFLHEQCHVREKHSWDILLLEILLIPFWFHPGLYFARQAIRLNHEFIADQQVISKLPVRDYQNLLLAVLTYQPVGFGSSLNFSLTKKRFTMMKKTTSNTKKWAVIGLSISLVLFSGFLFSTKVAADKVEQDLTNQGSRNIQVLTAASSQNLTTYLALYGKYQTQVNENRLFSNFTQEEMMRLEGEFRLLDLTFARLSLEERRQVKRASFPFAKITQDGKVTYKKIEDLTEEERKNMAC
;
A
#
# COMPACT_ATOMS: atom_id res chain seq x y z
N MET A 1 2.48 -7.33 -9.01
CA MET A 1 1.40 -6.68 -9.80
C MET A 1 0.48 -5.84 -8.92
N GLU A 2 -0.05 -6.39 -7.82
CA GLU A 2 -0.97 -5.67 -6.92
C GLU A 2 -0.44 -4.29 -6.45
N TYR A 3 0.85 -4.21 -6.05
CA TYR A 3 1.47 -2.96 -5.62
C TYR A 3 1.39 -1.85 -6.68
N LEU A 4 1.75 -2.15 -7.93
CA LEU A 4 1.71 -1.17 -9.02
C LEU A 4 0.28 -0.70 -9.30
N LEU A 5 -0.69 -1.62 -9.24
CA LEU A 5 -2.10 -1.26 -9.42
C LEU A 5 -2.58 -0.34 -8.29
N LYS A 6 -2.27 -0.66 -7.03
CA LYS A 6 -2.56 0.22 -5.87
C LYS A 6 -1.91 1.58 -6.03
N SER A 7 -0.66 1.63 -6.49
CA SER A 7 0.06 2.89 -6.74
C SER A 7 -0.60 3.74 -7.82
N VAL A 8 -0.99 3.13 -8.95
CA VAL A 8 -1.71 3.82 -10.02
C VAL A 8 -3.04 4.37 -9.53
N LEU A 9 -3.84 3.55 -8.84
CA LEU A 9 -5.15 3.96 -8.31
C LEU A 9 -5.01 5.06 -7.25
N CYS A 10 -4.04 4.95 -6.36
CA CYS A 10 -3.73 5.97 -5.36
C CYS A 10 -3.36 7.30 -6.02
N LEU A 11 -2.46 7.29 -7.01
CA LEU A 11 -2.07 8.51 -7.71
C LEU A 11 -3.25 9.14 -8.45
N LEU A 12 -4.05 8.33 -9.16
CA LEU A 12 -5.21 8.82 -9.89
C LEU A 12 -6.25 9.45 -8.97
N LEU A 13 -6.49 8.86 -7.79
CA LEU A 13 -7.40 9.41 -6.79
C LEU A 13 -6.93 10.78 -6.28
N LEU A 14 -5.65 10.91 -5.94
CA LEU A 14 -5.07 12.18 -5.48
C LEU A 14 -5.08 13.24 -6.60
N LEU A 15 -4.78 12.86 -7.84
CA LEU A 15 -4.84 13.76 -8.99
C LEU A 15 -6.27 14.18 -9.34
N LEU A 16 -7.24 13.28 -9.18
CA LEU A 16 -8.66 13.60 -9.39
C LEU A 16 -9.11 14.66 -8.38
N PHE A 17 -8.76 14.47 -7.11
CA PHE A 17 -9.04 15.46 -6.08
C PHE A 17 -8.36 16.81 -6.37
N TYR A 18 -7.10 16.78 -6.79
CA TYR A 18 -6.42 18.00 -7.23
C TYR A 18 -7.22 18.71 -8.32
N ARG A 19 -7.64 17.99 -9.37
CA ARG A 19 -8.34 18.56 -10.51
C ARG A 19 -9.71 19.14 -10.14
N LEU A 20 -10.43 18.49 -9.22
CA LEU A 20 -11.78 18.90 -8.83
C LEU A 20 -11.77 20.04 -7.82
N PHE A 21 -10.85 20.05 -6.85
CA PHE A 21 -10.88 21.01 -5.75
C PHE A 21 -9.71 22.00 -5.81
N LEU A 22 -8.46 21.52 -5.81
CA LEU A 22 -7.27 22.38 -5.66
C LEU A 22 -7.00 23.24 -6.90
N GLN A 23 -7.15 22.67 -8.10
CA GLN A 23 -6.88 23.37 -9.35
C GLN A 23 -7.86 24.53 -9.57
N GLN A 24 -9.03 24.50 -8.93
CA GLN A 24 -10.03 25.55 -9.07
C GLN A 24 -9.70 26.80 -8.25
N GLU A 25 -8.77 26.70 -7.29
CA GLU A 25 -8.43 27.72 -6.32
C GLU A 25 -7.04 28.34 -6.57
N VAL A 26 -6.87 29.60 -6.17
CA VAL A 26 -5.63 30.37 -6.28
C VAL A 26 -4.70 30.03 -5.09
N LEU A 27 -4.20 28.79 -5.11
CA LEU A 27 -3.32 28.19 -4.09
C LEU A 27 -2.08 27.52 -4.74
N HIS A 28 -1.50 28.15 -5.76
CA HIS A 28 -0.57 27.49 -6.67
C HIS A 28 0.70 26.92 -6.00
N ARG A 29 1.25 27.61 -4.97
CA ARG A 29 2.40 27.09 -4.21
C ARG A 29 2.04 25.85 -3.39
N PHE A 30 0.90 25.86 -2.70
CA PHE A 30 0.40 24.68 -1.98
C PHE A 30 0.14 23.52 -2.95
N ASN A 31 -0.52 23.81 -4.07
CA ASN A 31 -0.81 22.86 -5.12
C ASN A 31 0.47 22.21 -5.69
N ARG A 32 1.57 22.96 -5.84
CA ARG A 32 2.87 22.43 -6.26
C ARG A 32 3.34 21.33 -5.31
N PHE A 33 3.41 21.64 -4.01
CA PHE A 33 3.87 20.67 -3.01
C PHE A 33 2.89 19.50 -2.86
N TYR A 34 1.59 19.74 -2.93
CA TYR A 34 0.58 18.68 -2.94
C TYR A 34 0.79 17.72 -4.11
N LEU A 35 0.99 18.22 -5.33
CA LEU A 35 1.18 17.38 -6.52
C LEU A 35 2.47 16.55 -6.42
N LEU A 36 3.57 17.15 -5.95
CA LEU A 36 4.83 16.42 -5.73
C LEU A 36 4.68 15.36 -4.63
N ALA A 37 4.04 15.71 -3.53
CA ALA A 37 3.73 14.79 -2.44
C ALA A 37 2.77 13.68 -2.87
N ALA A 38 1.82 13.96 -3.76
CA ALA A 38 0.91 12.95 -4.30
C ALA A 38 1.65 11.93 -5.16
N VAL A 39 2.61 12.38 -5.99
CA VAL A 39 3.46 11.49 -6.78
C VAL A 39 4.33 10.61 -5.89
N LEU A 40 5.05 11.18 -4.93
CA LEU A 40 5.90 10.39 -4.02
C LEU A 40 5.04 9.50 -3.11
N GLY A 41 3.97 10.06 -2.56
CA GLY A 41 3.00 9.39 -1.71
C GLY A 41 2.32 8.21 -2.39
N SER A 42 2.01 8.28 -3.68
CA SER A 42 1.40 7.14 -4.37
C SER A 42 2.31 5.92 -4.49
N PHE A 43 3.64 6.09 -4.42
CA PHE A 43 4.58 4.97 -4.33
C PHE A 43 4.82 4.54 -2.89
N LEU A 44 4.89 5.49 -1.95
CA LEU A 44 5.17 5.21 -0.55
C LEU A 44 3.98 4.62 0.21
N ILE A 45 2.76 5.10 -0.04
CA ILE A 45 1.54 4.69 0.67
C ILE A 45 1.28 3.17 0.51
N PRO A 46 1.30 2.58 -0.70
CA PRO A 46 1.09 1.14 -0.85
C PRO A 46 2.26 0.28 -0.34
N LEU A 47 3.40 0.88 0.01
CA LEU A 47 4.56 0.18 0.58
C LEU A 47 4.42 0.03 2.10
N ILE A 48 3.73 0.97 2.75
CA ILE A 48 3.34 0.85 4.15
C ILE A 48 2.26 -0.24 4.19
N THR A 49 2.36 -1.15 5.15
CA THR A 49 1.35 -2.18 5.38
C THR A 49 0.86 -2.08 6.81
N PHE A 50 -0.39 -1.69 6.99
CA PHE A 50 -1.08 -1.83 8.26
C PHE A 50 -1.82 -3.17 8.25
N GLU A 51 -1.47 -4.05 9.17
CA GLU A 51 -2.21 -5.27 9.46
C GLU A 51 -3.45 -4.88 10.26
N VAL A 52 -4.57 -4.69 9.57
CA VAL A 52 -5.87 -4.53 10.22
C VAL A 52 -6.46 -5.93 10.35
N LYS A 53 -6.45 -6.45 11.58
CA LYS A 53 -7.06 -7.74 11.92
C LYS A 53 -8.58 -7.60 11.78
N ASN A 54 -9.12 -8.00 10.63
CA ASN A 54 -10.55 -8.05 10.41
C ASN A 54 -11.07 -9.42 10.90
N GLU A 55 -11.87 -9.40 11.96
CA GLU A 55 -12.70 -10.54 12.36
C GLU A 55 -13.77 -10.75 11.27
N ILE A 56 -13.71 -11.90 10.59
CA ILE A 56 -14.51 -12.21 9.41
C ILE A 56 -15.95 -12.53 9.85
N SER A 57 -16.94 -11.83 9.27
CA SER A 57 -18.34 -12.33 9.23
C SER A 57 -18.42 -13.53 8.29
N PRO A 58 -19.05 -14.64 8.69
CA PRO A 58 -19.07 -15.87 7.89
C PRO A 58 -19.93 -15.69 6.63
N THR A 59 -19.33 -15.93 5.47
CA THR A 59 -20.05 -16.19 4.22
C THR A 59 -20.34 -17.70 4.12
N PRO A 60 -21.43 -18.12 3.46
CA PRO A 60 -22.08 -19.41 3.70
C PRO A 60 -21.24 -20.59 3.16
N LEU A 61 -21.28 -21.68 3.94
CA LEU A 61 -20.61 -22.94 3.67
C LEU A 61 -20.99 -23.52 2.30
N SER A 62 -19.99 -23.74 1.46
CA SER A 62 -20.11 -24.68 0.34
C SER A 62 -20.24 -26.09 0.90
N GLU A 63 -21.26 -26.79 0.42
CA GLU A 63 -21.66 -28.13 0.76
C GLU A 63 -20.52 -29.14 0.52
N PHE A 64 -20.14 -29.86 1.57
CA PHE A 64 -19.13 -30.91 1.53
C PHE A 64 -19.84 -32.23 1.15
N VAL A 65 -19.57 -32.73 -0.06
CA VAL A 65 -20.05 -34.05 -0.52
C VAL A 65 -19.13 -35.13 0.08
N PHE A 66 -19.70 -36.06 0.82
CA PHE A 66 -19.00 -37.23 1.35
C PHE A 66 -18.82 -38.29 0.24
N PRO A 67 -17.65 -38.91 0.06
CA PRO A 67 -17.52 -40.15 -0.69
C PRO A 67 -17.95 -41.32 0.21
N ALA A 68 -18.96 -42.08 -0.22
CA ALA A 68 -19.29 -43.36 0.37
C ALA A 68 -18.35 -44.43 -0.21
N GLU A 69 -17.44 -44.95 0.62
CA GLU A 69 -16.70 -46.17 0.32
C GLU A 69 -17.64 -47.38 0.47
N VAL A 70 -17.79 -48.14 -0.62
CA VAL A 70 -18.41 -49.48 -0.63
C VAL A 70 -17.27 -50.48 -0.81
N PRO A 71 -17.11 -51.50 0.04
CA PRO A 71 -16.06 -52.49 -0.14
C PRO A 71 -16.50 -53.53 -1.19
N SER A 72 -15.87 -53.53 -2.35
CA SER A 72 -15.92 -54.65 -3.30
C SER A 72 -14.82 -55.66 -2.97
N ILE A 73 -15.24 -56.93 -2.91
CA ILE A 73 -14.40 -58.10 -2.64
C ILE A 73 -13.63 -58.44 -3.92
N ASP A 74 -12.30 -58.37 -3.88
CA ASP A 74 -11.44 -58.84 -4.98
C ASP A 74 -10.70 -60.13 -4.61
N LEU A 75 -10.97 -61.17 -5.41
CA LEU A 75 -10.34 -62.48 -5.42
C LEU A 75 -9.01 -62.42 -6.21
N PRO A 76 -7.92 -63.07 -5.77
CA PRO A 76 -6.62 -62.92 -6.44
C PRO A 76 -6.54 -63.84 -7.67
N THR A 77 -6.30 -63.27 -8.85
CA THR A 77 -5.83 -64.03 -10.02
C THR A 77 -4.50 -63.49 -10.51
N ALA A 78 -3.61 -64.44 -10.76
CA ALA A 78 -2.19 -64.32 -10.96
C ALA A 78 -1.77 -63.79 -12.36
N LEU A 79 -0.60 -63.15 -12.38
CA LEU A 79 0.41 -63.08 -13.44
C LEU A 79 -0.02 -62.55 -14.83
N THR A 80 0.42 -61.33 -15.17
CA THR A 80 1.12 -61.07 -16.45
C THR A 80 2.03 -59.84 -16.30
N SER A 81 3.32 -60.05 -16.49
CA SER A 81 4.34 -59.03 -16.66
C SER A 81 4.28 -58.46 -18.08
N THR A 82 4.03 -57.16 -18.20
CA THR A 82 4.34 -56.39 -19.41
C THR A 82 5.07 -55.12 -19.00
N GLU A 83 6.39 -55.13 -19.25
CA GLU A 83 7.21 -53.93 -19.30
C GLU A 83 6.60 -52.94 -20.29
N THR A 84 6.21 -51.77 -19.81
CA THR A 84 5.91 -50.62 -20.67
C THR A 84 7.01 -49.59 -20.45
N SER A 85 7.83 -49.46 -21.49
CA SER A 85 8.88 -48.46 -21.68
C SER A 85 8.41 -47.05 -21.31
N PRO A 86 9.28 -46.18 -20.76
CA PRO A 86 8.91 -44.80 -20.47
C PRO A 86 8.58 -44.09 -21.79
N ILE A 87 7.34 -43.63 -21.92
CA ILE A 87 6.95 -42.67 -22.94
C ILE A 87 7.81 -41.43 -22.70
N ALA A 88 8.73 -41.16 -23.62
CA ALA A 88 9.52 -39.95 -23.65
C ALA A 88 8.55 -38.77 -23.78
N SER A 89 8.33 -38.07 -22.67
CA SER A 89 7.70 -36.76 -22.65
C SER A 89 8.55 -35.84 -23.52
N SER A 90 8.08 -35.53 -24.73
CA SER A 90 8.63 -34.41 -25.51
C SER A 90 8.59 -33.18 -24.61
N PRO A 91 9.67 -32.41 -24.43
CA PRO A 91 9.58 -31.15 -23.71
C PRO A 91 8.68 -30.25 -24.54
N ASN A 92 7.43 -30.07 -24.11
CA ASN A 92 6.62 -28.97 -24.59
C ASN A 92 7.48 -27.73 -24.35
N ALA A 93 7.96 -27.11 -25.42
CA ALA A 93 8.68 -25.85 -25.36
C ALA A 93 7.68 -24.79 -24.91
N GLU A 94 7.44 -24.73 -23.60
CA GLU A 94 6.66 -23.67 -23.00
C GLU A 94 7.38 -22.36 -23.31
N ILE A 95 6.72 -21.51 -24.10
CA ILE A 95 7.25 -20.18 -24.43
C ILE A 95 7.52 -19.48 -23.09
N PRO A 96 8.74 -18.98 -22.84
CA PRO A 96 9.08 -18.36 -21.57
C PRO A 96 8.48 -16.95 -21.49
N TRP A 97 7.17 -16.86 -21.22
CA TRP A 97 6.43 -15.60 -21.14
C TRP A 97 7.07 -14.59 -20.17
N ALA A 98 7.66 -15.07 -19.08
CA ALA A 98 8.40 -14.23 -18.14
C ALA A 98 9.59 -13.52 -18.80
N TRP A 99 10.36 -14.22 -19.64
CA TRP A 99 11.46 -13.64 -20.40
C TRP A 99 10.97 -12.56 -21.36
N ILE A 100 9.89 -12.83 -22.10
CA ILE A 100 9.29 -11.87 -23.04
C ILE A 100 8.87 -10.59 -22.31
N VAL A 101 8.20 -10.71 -21.15
CA VAL A 101 7.79 -9.56 -20.33
C VAL A 101 8.99 -8.75 -19.85
N TRP A 102 10.07 -9.42 -19.40
CA TRP A 102 11.30 -8.74 -18.98
C TRP A 102 12.00 -8.00 -20.13
N VAL A 103 12.12 -8.63 -21.29
CA VAL A 103 12.71 -8.00 -22.50
C VAL A 103 11.87 -6.79 -22.91
N PHE A 104 10.54 -6.92 -22.95
CA PHE A 104 9.64 -5.82 -23.27
C PHE A 104 9.77 -4.67 -22.26
N TYR A 105 9.75 -4.97 -20.96
CA TYR A 105 9.94 -3.97 -19.91
C TYR A 105 11.27 -3.24 -20.05
N LEU A 106 12.38 -3.98 -20.18
CA LEU A 106 13.73 -3.42 -20.28
C LEU A 106 13.91 -2.59 -21.55
N SER A 107 13.29 -3.00 -22.67
CA SER A 107 13.28 -2.23 -23.91
C SER A 107 12.62 -0.86 -23.73
N GLY A 108 11.50 -0.80 -23.01
CA GLY A 108 10.81 0.46 -22.69
C GLY A 108 11.66 1.36 -21.79
N VAL A 109 12.28 0.79 -20.75
CA VAL A 109 13.22 1.52 -19.88
C VAL A 109 14.38 2.11 -20.69
N LEU A 110 14.98 1.33 -21.59
CA LEU A 110 16.09 1.77 -22.44
C LEU A 110 15.67 2.92 -23.36
N VAL A 111 14.51 2.82 -24.02
CA VAL A 111 13.98 3.89 -24.89
C VAL A 111 13.77 5.18 -24.10
N PHE A 112 13.16 5.10 -22.92
CA PHE A 112 12.92 6.28 -22.07
C PHE A 112 14.22 6.88 -21.54
N LEU A 113 15.19 6.04 -21.17
CA LEU A 113 16.52 6.48 -20.74
C LEU A 113 17.28 7.19 -21.86
N ILE A 114 17.31 6.61 -23.07
CA ILE A 114 17.94 7.25 -24.24
C ILE A 114 17.27 8.58 -24.55
N ARG A 115 15.93 8.64 -24.52
CA ARG A 115 15.17 9.87 -24.72
C ARG A 115 15.53 10.94 -23.67
N PHE A 116 15.62 10.55 -22.40
CA PHE A 116 16.02 11.44 -21.31
C PHE A 116 17.44 11.98 -21.51
N LEU A 117 18.43 11.11 -21.73
CA LEU A 117 19.83 11.51 -21.94
C LEU A 117 19.99 12.40 -23.17
N ARG A 118 19.28 12.11 -24.26
CA ARG A 118 19.29 12.95 -25.47
C ARG A 118 18.75 14.35 -25.17
N ASN A 119 17.65 14.47 -24.43
CA ASN A 119 17.07 15.77 -24.07
C ASN A 119 18.04 16.60 -23.21
N ILE A 120 18.70 15.97 -22.23
CA ILE A 120 19.73 16.63 -21.41
C ILE A 120 20.92 17.09 -22.26
N ARG A 121 21.39 16.25 -23.19
CA ARG A 121 22.46 16.61 -24.12
C ARG A 121 22.07 17.80 -24.99
N ILE A 122 20.89 17.80 -25.59
CA ILE A 122 20.40 18.92 -26.42
C ILE A 122 20.43 20.23 -25.63
N ILE A 123 19.89 20.26 -24.42
CA ILE A 123 19.87 21.49 -23.59
C ILE A 123 21.29 21.93 -23.24
N ARG A 124 22.15 20.99 -22.83
CA ARG A 124 23.56 21.28 -22.51
C ARG A 124 24.31 21.84 -23.72
N ASP A 125 24.10 21.25 -24.88
CA ASP A 125 24.76 21.65 -26.12
C ASP A 125 24.25 23.05 -26.53
N GLN A 126 22.96 23.35 -26.35
CA GLN A 126 22.42 24.71 -26.53
C GLN A 126 23.09 25.74 -25.61
N ILE A 127 23.28 25.42 -24.33
CA ILE A 127 23.97 26.33 -23.38
C ILE A 127 25.42 26.57 -23.81
N ARG A 128 26.13 25.52 -24.25
CA ARG A 128 27.56 25.60 -24.58
C ARG A 128 27.84 26.28 -25.92
N GLN A 129 26.95 26.12 -26.89
CA GLN A 129 27.19 26.57 -28.27
C GLN A 129 26.63 27.96 -28.55
N ASN A 130 25.71 28.46 -27.73
CA ASN A 130 25.07 29.76 -27.94
C ASN A 130 25.65 30.84 -27.02
N ILE A 131 25.49 32.09 -27.43
CA ILE A 131 25.94 33.27 -26.68
C ILE A 131 25.15 33.39 -25.37
N GLN A 132 25.85 33.66 -24.28
CA GLN A 132 25.28 33.87 -22.96
C GLN A 132 25.43 35.34 -22.54
N VAL A 133 24.36 35.95 -22.07
CA VAL A 133 24.31 37.35 -21.62
C VAL A 133 23.69 37.41 -20.23
N ILE A 134 24.28 38.17 -19.31
CA ILE A 134 23.67 38.41 -17.99
C ILE A 134 22.66 39.56 -18.13
N TYR A 135 21.41 39.30 -17.79
CA TYR A 135 20.34 40.29 -17.81
C TYR A 135 19.54 40.24 -16.50
N LYS A 136 19.55 41.35 -15.75
CA LYS A 136 18.88 41.48 -14.43
C LYS A 136 19.18 40.27 -13.50
N GLU A 137 20.47 39.95 -13.35
CA GLU A 137 21.00 38.86 -12.51
C GLU A 137 20.71 37.43 -12.99
N GLU A 138 20.02 37.25 -14.11
CA GLU A 138 19.74 35.93 -14.70
C GLU A 138 20.59 35.71 -15.97
N THR A 139 20.91 34.44 -16.27
CA THR A 139 21.69 34.11 -17.48
C THR A 139 20.76 33.84 -18.66
N LEU A 140 20.80 34.73 -19.65
CA LEU A 140 20.08 34.62 -20.92
C LEU A 140 20.94 33.87 -21.94
N VAL A 141 20.39 32.84 -22.58
CA VAL A 141 21.01 32.08 -23.67
C VAL A 141 20.32 32.46 -24.97
N LEU A 142 21.05 33.12 -25.88
CA LEU A 142 20.52 33.66 -27.14
C LEU A 142 20.61 32.63 -28.26
N LEU A 143 19.47 32.06 -28.63
CA LEU A 143 19.33 31.04 -29.67
C LEU A 143 19.24 31.67 -31.06
N ASP A 144 19.96 31.13 -32.04
CA ASP A 144 19.94 31.58 -33.44
C ASP A 144 18.65 31.23 -34.20
N ARG A 145 17.76 30.47 -33.58
CA ARG A 145 16.47 30.04 -34.15
C ARG A 145 15.32 30.80 -33.51
N GLU A 146 14.30 31.10 -34.30
CA GLU A 146 13.04 31.66 -33.77
C GLU A 146 12.31 30.60 -32.95
N THR A 147 12.34 30.76 -31.63
CA THR A 147 11.61 29.89 -30.70
C THR A 147 10.91 30.71 -29.64
N SER A 148 9.79 30.17 -29.15
CA SER A 148 9.15 30.69 -27.94
C SER A 148 10.16 30.72 -26.79
N PRO A 149 10.12 31.76 -25.94
CA PRO A 149 10.89 31.80 -24.70
C PRO A 149 10.62 30.56 -23.85
N PHE A 150 11.65 30.08 -23.17
CA PHE A 150 11.52 29.03 -22.15
C PHE A 150 12.70 29.06 -21.18
N SER A 151 12.48 28.60 -19.97
CA SER A 151 13.52 28.45 -18.93
C SER A 151 13.85 27.01 -18.62
N PHE A 152 15.13 26.74 -18.35
CA PHE A 152 15.59 25.46 -17.82
C PHE A 152 16.76 25.62 -16.84
N LEU A 153 16.60 25.04 -15.64
CA LEU A 153 17.52 25.18 -14.50
C LEU A 153 17.75 26.67 -14.17
N ASN A 154 18.96 27.17 -14.41
CA ASN A 154 19.35 28.56 -14.11
C ASN A 154 19.46 29.42 -15.38
N TYR A 155 18.95 28.93 -16.51
CA TYR A 155 19.10 29.57 -17.82
C TYR A 155 17.74 29.92 -18.40
N ILE A 156 17.65 31.12 -18.97
CA ILE A 156 16.49 31.59 -19.74
C ILE A 156 16.90 31.58 -21.22
N PHE A 157 16.15 30.87 -22.06
CA PHE A 157 16.41 30.77 -23.49
C PHE A 157 15.52 31.73 -24.26
N TYR A 158 16.11 32.52 -25.15
CA TYR A 158 15.39 33.52 -25.93
C TYR A 158 15.98 33.65 -27.35
N SER A 159 15.15 34.05 -28.32
CA SER A 159 15.61 34.23 -29.71
C SER A 159 16.57 35.41 -29.82
N ARG A 160 17.73 35.20 -30.46
CA ARG A 160 18.71 36.26 -30.72
C ARG A 160 18.12 37.36 -31.58
N SER A 161 17.42 37.01 -32.67
CA SER A 161 16.82 38.00 -33.59
C SER A 161 15.83 38.91 -32.88
N ASN A 162 14.98 38.36 -32.00
CA ASN A 162 14.00 39.14 -31.24
C ASN A 162 14.67 40.00 -30.17
N TYR A 163 15.73 39.48 -29.55
CA TYR A 163 16.50 40.22 -28.54
C TYR A 163 17.19 41.44 -29.13
N GLU A 164 17.83 41.29 -30.29
CA GLU A 164 18.55 42.38 -30.95
C GLU A 164 17.60 43.46 -31.49
N LYS A 165 16.39 43.07 -31.90
CA LYS A 165 15.39 43.99 -32.47
C LYS A 165 14.68 44.82 -31.40
N ASP A 166 14.03 44.16 -30.44
CA ASP A 166 13.10 44.79 -29.50
C ASP A 166 13.44 44.48 -28.02
N GLY A 167 14.54 43.75 -27.76
CA GLY A 167 14.86 43.24 -26.43
C GLY A 167 13.94 42.10 -25.98
N ILE A 168 13.96 41.81 -24.67
CA ILE A 168 13.02 40.88 -24.05
C ILE A 168 11.89 41.68 -23.37
N PRO A 169 10.61 41.45 -23.74
CA PRO A 169 9.49 42.08 -23.05
C PRO A 169 9.52 41.78 -21.54
N GLU A 170 9.29 42.79 -20.71
CA GLU A 170 9.43 42.63 -19.25
C GLU A 170 8.51 41.55 -18.68
N ALA A 171 7.29 41.42 -19.21
CA ALA A 171 6.36 40.37 -18.80
C ALA A 171 6.87 38.95 -19.11
N VAL A 172 7.52 38.75 -20.28
CA VAL A 172 8.14 37.47 -20.65
C VAL A 172 9.33 37.20 -19.74
N PHE A 173 10.20 38.19 -19.52
CA PHE A 173 11.35 38.02 -18.65
C PHE A 173 10.93 37.67 -17.21
N LEU A 174 9.94 38.37 -16.63
CA LEU A 174 9.44 38.07 -15.29
C LEU A 174 8.81 36.68 -15.19
N HIS A 175 8.13 36.23 -16.25
CA HIS A 175 7.57 34.87 -16.33
C HIS A 175 8.68 33.82 -16.33
N GLU A 176 9.64 33.93 -17.24
CA GLU A 176 10.75 32.98 -17.38
C GLU A 176 11.67 32.99 -16.16
N GLN A 177 11.90 34.16 -15.56
CA GLN A 177 12.62 34.32 -14.30
C GLN A 177 11.93 33.58 -13.14
N CYS A 178 10.60 33.58 -13.10
CA CYS A 178 9.86 32.82 -12.09
C CYS A 178 10.23 31.33 -12.15
N HIS A 179 10.26 30.74 -13.36
CA HIS A 179 10.61 29.33 -13.53
C HIS A 179 12.00 28.99 -13.02
N VAL A 180 12.97 29.88 -13.24
CA VAL A 180 14.34 29.74 -12.72
C VAL A 180 14.34 29.83 -11.19
N ARG A 181 13.79 30.91 -10.63
CA ARG A 181 13.85 31.20 -9.18
C ARG A 181 13.07 30.18 -8.34
N GLU A 182 11.91 29.74 -8.83
CA GLU A 182 11.10 28.69 -8.19
C GLU A 182 11.64 27.28 -8.50
N LYS A 183 12.70 27.14 -9.31
CA LYS A 183 13.35 25.85 -9.62
C LYS A 183 12.41 24.83 -10.27
N HIS A 184 11.48 25.29 -11.10
CA HIS A 184 10.45 24.45 -11.72
C HIS A 184 11.02 23.29 -12.57
N SER A 185 12.22 23.45 -13.13
CA SER A 185 12.88 22.39 -13.92
C SER A 185 13.20 21.14 -13.08
N TRP A 186 13.50 21.30 -11.78
CA TRP A 186 13.80 20.16 -10.90
C TRP A 186 12.58 19.25 -10.70
N ASP A 187 11.39 19.83 -10.55
CA ASP A 187 10.13 19.09 -10.45
C ASP A 187 9.87 18.25 -11.71
N ILE A 188 10.16 18.80 -12.90
CA ILE A 188 10.01 18.09 -14.17
C ILE A 188 11.08 17.00 -14.33
N LEU A 189 12.32 17.27 -13.93
CA LEU A 189 13.39 16.28 -13.94
C LEU A 189 13.05 15.08 -13.06
N LEU A 190 12.52 15.31 -11.85
CA LEU A 190 12.06 14.25 -10.96
C LEU A 190 11.05 13.34 -11.65
N LEU A 191 10.05 13.91 -12.33
CA LEU A 191 9.03 13.14 -13.05
C LEU A 191 9.59 12.39 -14.26
N GLU A 192 10.48 13.01 -15.04
CA GLU A 192 11.10 12.33 -16.18
C GLU A 192 12.00 11.18 -15.72
N ILE A 193 12.68 11.32 -14.57
CA ILE A 193 13.44 10.22 -13.95
C ILE A 193 12.51 9.09 -13.50
N LEU A 194 11.40 9.40 -12.83
CA LEU A 194 10.40 8.40 -12.41
C LEU A 194 9.76 7.68 -13.61
N LEU A 195 9.52 8.40 -14.71
CA LEU A 195 8.97 7.83 -15.95
C LEU A 195 9.92 6.85 -16.65
N ILE A 196 11.22 6.78 -16.31
CA ILE A 196 12.14 5.81 -16.90
C ILE A 196 11.78 4.37 -16.46
N PRO A 197 11.81 4.02 -15.16
CA PRO A 197 11.41 2.69 -14.71
C PRO A 197 9.90 2.47 -14.74
N PHE A 198 9.08 3.54 -14.70
CA PHE A 198 7.62 3.48 -14.67
C PHE A 198 6.98 4.06 -15.94
N TRP A 199 7.59 3.80 -17.10
CA TRP A 199 7.14 4.36 -18.39
C TRP A 199 5.69 4.00 -18.75
N PHE A 200 5.17 2.88 -18.24
CA PHE A 200 3.79 2.44 -18.46
C PHE A 200 2.80 3.00 -17.44
N HIS A 201 3.22 3.80 -16.46
CA HIS A 201 2.36 4.28 -15.37
C HIS A 201 1.52 5.51 -15.79
N PRO A 202 0.23 5.37 -16.12
CA PRO A 202 -0.57 6.46 -16.70
C PRO A 202 -0.69 7.69 -15.77
N GLY A 203 -0.74 7.47 -14.45
CA GLY A 203 -0.83 8.55 -13.46
C GLY A 203 0.35 9.54 -13.51
N LEU A 204 1.56 9.09 -13.87
CA LEU A 204 2.73 9.99 -13.96
C LEU A 204 2.61 10.98 -15.12
N TYR A 205 1.98 10.58 -16.22
CA TYR A 205 1.72 11.46 -17.35
C TYR A 205 0.74 12.58 -16.99
N PHE A 206 -0.33 12.24 -16.28
CA PHE A 206 -1.30 13.23 -15.78
C PHE A 206 -0.68 14.14 -14.71
N ALA A 207 0.12 13.58 -13.79
CA ALA A 207 0.86 14.36 -12.80
C ALA A 207 1.79 15.37 -13.47
N ARG A 208 2.54 14.95 -14.51
CA ARG A 208 3.41 15.85 -15.28
C ARG A 208 2.66 17.00 -15.93
N GLN A 209 1.49 16.74 -16.49
CA GLN A 209 0.65 17.78 -17.10
C GLN A 209 0.09 18.74 -16.04
N ALA A 210 -0.36 18.22 -14.90
CA ALA A 210 -0.86 19.01 -13.78
C ALA A 210 0.23 19.89 -13.15
N ILE A 211 1.43 19.34 -12.92
CA ILE A 211 2.58 20.06 -12.36
C ILE A 211 3.02 21.18 -13.30
N ARG A 212 3.17 20.91 -14.61
CA ARG A 212 3.49 21.96 -15.59
C ARG A 212 2.46 23.08 -15.59
N LEU A 213 1.17 22.74 -15.65
CA LEU A 213 0.10 23.75 -15.62
C LEU A 213 0.13 24.57 -14.31
N ASN A 214 0.45 23.94 -13.19
CA ASN A 214 0.59 24.65 -11.92
C ASN A 214 1.80 25.59 -11.92
N HIS A 215 2.93 25.20 -12.52
CA HIS A 215 4.09 26.08 -12.71
C HIS A 215 3.73 27.32 -13.53
N GLU A 216 2.99 27.14 -14.62
CA GLU A 216 2.48 28.26 -15.43
C GLU A 216 1.63 29.21 -14.58
N PHE A 217 0.76 28.68 -13.71
CA PHE A 217 -0.06 29.52 -12.82
C PHE A 217 0.77 30.29 -11.79
N ILE A 218 1.84 29.71 -11.24
CA ILE A 218 2.77 30.41 -10.34
C ILE A 218 3.45 31.57 -11.08
N ALA A 219 3.98 31.29 -12.27
CA ALA A 219 4.66 32.29 -13.09
C ALA A 219 3.71 33.41 -13.55
N ASP A 220 2.50 33.05 -13.99
CA ASP A 220 1.44 34.00 -14.33
C ASP A 220 1.08 34.89 -13.15
N GLN A 221 0.93 34.31 -11.95
CA GLN A 221 0.61 35.07 -10.75
C GLN A 221 1.70 36.08 -10.38
N GLN A 222 2.97 35.73 -10.60
CA GLN A 222 4.09 36.65 -10.38
C GLN A 222 4.06 37.84 -11.36
N VAL A 223 3.72 37.61 -12.63
CA VAL A 223 3.63 38.69 -13.64
C VAL A 223 2.45 39.62 -13.36
N ILE A 224 1.24 39.07 -13.13
CA ILE A 224 0.03 39.89 -12.90
C ILE A 224 0.09 40.67 -11.58
N SER A 225 0.99 40.30 -10.66
CA SER A 225 1.23 41.06 -9.43
C SER A 225 2.00 42.37 -9.69
N LYS A 226 2.65 42.50 -10.86
CA LYS A 226 3.50 43.64 -11.23
C LYS A 226 3.02 44.38 -12.47
N LEU A 227 2.34 43.69 -13.40
CA LEU A 227 1.93 44.23 -14.70
C LEU A 227 0.42 44.07 -14.93
N PRO A 228 -0.20 44.93 -15.76
CA PRO A 228 -1.61 44.82 -16.10
C PRO A 228 -1.95 43.49 -16.78
N VAL A 229 -3.01 42.83 -16.30
CA VAL A 229 -3.44 41.51 -16.79
C VAL A 229 -3.73 41.51 -18.29
N ARG A 230 -4.33 42.59 -18.82
CA ARG A 230 -4.72 42.68 -20.25
C ARG A 230 -3.51 42.69 -21.17
N ASP A 231 -2.50 43.49 -20.85
CA ASP A 231 -1.29 43.61 -21.67
C ASP A 231 -0.54 42.28 -21.71
N TYR A 232 -0.48 41.60 -20.56
CA TYR A 232 0.12 40.28 -20.47
C TYR A 232 -0.66 39.21 -21.27
N GLN A 233 -1.99 39.22 -21.23
CA GLN A 233 -2.81 38.29 -22.03
C GLN A 233 -2.63 38.51 -23.54
N ASN A 234 -2.55 39.76 -23.99
CA ASN A 234 -2.28 40.09 -25.39
C ASN A 234 -0.90 39.61 -25.83
N LEU A 235 0.11 39.77 -24.97
CA LEU A 235 1.45 39.27 -25.22
C LEU A 235 1.49 37.73 -25.33
N LEU A 236 0.81 37.01 -24.43
CA LEU A 236 0.71 35.56 -24.49
C LEU A 236 0.03 35.08 -25.78
N LEU A 237 -1.02 35.77 -26.24
CA LEU A 237 -1.69 35.49 -27.51
C LEU A 237 -0.75 35.69 -28.70
N ALA A 238 0.03 36.78 -28.71
CA ALA A 238 1.00 37.04 -29.75
C ALA A 238 2.08 35.94 -29.81
N VAL A 239 2.61 35.49 -28.66
CA VAL A 239 3.61 34.42 -28.57
C VAL A 239 3.07 33.09 -29.14
N LEU A 240 1.79 32.78 -28.94
CA LEU A 240 1.17 31.55 -29.47
C LEU A 240 1.10 31.53 -31.00
N THR A 241 1.08 32.69 -31.65
CA THR A 241 0.93 32.79 -33.11
C THR A 241 2.22 32.42 -33.85
N TYR A 242 3.37 32.48 -33.17
CA TYR A 242 4.67 32.07 -33.70
C TYR A 242 4.92 30.55 -33.67
N GLN A 243 3.97 29.75 -33.19
CA GLN A 243 4.08 28.28 -33.20
C GLN A 243 3.56 27.73 -34.53
N PRO A 244 4.35 26.96 -35.32
CA PRO A 244 3.85 26.32 -36.52
C PRO A 244 2.68 25.39 -36.15
N VAL A 245 1.55 25.58 -36.82
CA VAL A 245 0.30 24.80 -36.68
C VAL A 245 0.52 23.36 -37.14
N GLY A 246 1.14 22.54 -36.28
CA GLY A 246 1.04 21.09 -36.33
C GLY A 246 -0.16 20.58 -35.52
N PHE A 247 -0.49 19.28 -35.64
CA PHE A 247 -1.57 18.57 -34.94
C PHE A 247 -1.65 18.78 -33.39
N GLY A 248 -0.69 19.49 -32.77
CA GLY A 248 -0.67 19.86 -31.34
C GLY A 248 -1.27 21.23 -30.98
N SER A 249 -1.78 22.03 -31.92
CA SER A 249 -2.29 23.39 -31.65
C SER A 249 -3.47 23.44 -30.65
N SER A 250 -4.34 22.42 -30.65
CA SER A 250 -5.49 22.32 -29.74
C SER A 250 -5.09 22.21 -28.26
N LEU A 251 -3.95 21.56 -27.97
CA LEU A 251 -3.46 21.37 -26.61
C LEU A 251 -2.97 22.70 -26.03
N ASN A 252 -2.22 23.48 -26.80
CA ASN A 252 -1.74 24.80 -26.40
C ASN A 252 -2.91 25.76 -26.14
N PHE A 253 -3.92 25.78 -27.01
CA PHE A 253 -5.12 26.59 -26.80
C PHE A 253 -5.85 26.22 -25.49
N SER A 254 -6.01 24.93 -25.21
CA SER A 254 -6.66 24.46 -23.98
C SER A 254 -5.90 24.85 -22.70
N LEU A 255 -4.56 24.89 -22.76
CA LEU A 255 -3.70 25.31 -21.66
C LEU A 255 -3.80 26.82 -21.44
N THR A 256 -3.68 27.62 -22.51
CA THR A 256 -3.82 29.09 -22.45
C THR A 256 -5.18 29.49 -21.91
N LYS A 257 -6.26 28.81 -22.33
CA LYS A 257 -7.61 29.05 -21.77
C LYS A 257 -7.64 28.84 -20.26
N LYS A 258 -6.98 27.79 -19.74
CA LYS A 258 -6.91 27.54 -18.29
C LYS A 258 -6.11 28.63 -17.57
N ARG A 259 -4.97 29.06 -18.14
CA ARG A 259 -4.16 30.18 -17.63
C ARG A 259 -4.98 31.46 -17.52
N PHE A 260 -5.65 31.86 -18.60
CA PHE A 260 -6.50 33.06 -18.61
C PHE A 260 -7.67 32.98 -17.62
N THR A 261 -8.26 31.79 -17.48
CA THR A 261 -9.33 31.57 -16.50
C THR A 261 -8.81 31.76 -15.07
N MET A 262 -7.63 31.22 -14.75
CA MET A 262 -7.05 31.34 -13.41
C MET A 262 -6.57 32.76 -13.09
N MET A 263 -6.04 33.50 -14.07
CA MET A 263 -5.63 34.91 -13.88
C MET A 263 -6.76 35.83 -13.40
N LYS A 264 -8.03 35.48 -13.68
CA LYS A 264 -9.20 36.28 -13.29
C LYS A 264 -9.78 35.88 -11.93
N LYS A 265 -9.32 34.76 -11.36
CA LYS A 265 -9.90 34.22 -10.13
C LYS A 265 -9.28 34.85 -8.89
N THR A 266 -10.06 34.86 -7.83
CA THR A 266 -9.61 35.12 -6.47
C THR A 266 -10.20 34.05 -5.57
N THR A 267 -9.47 33.69 -4.52
CA THR A 267 -9.92 32.67 -3.55
C THR A 267 -10.01 33.28 -2.17
N SER A 268 -11.17 33.13 -1.52
CA SER A 268 -11.40 33.59 -0.15
C SER A 268 -10.64 32.73 0.87
N ASN A 269 -10.21 33.33 1.98
CA ASN A 269 -9.44 32.61 3.00
C ASN A 269 -10.19 31.40 3.60
N THR A 270 -11.51 31.49 3.76
CA THR A 270 -12.34 30.38 4.24
C THR A 270 -12.26 29.15 3.33
N LYS A 271 -12.38 29.36 2.01
CA LYS A 271 -12.26 28.28 1.01
C LYS A 271 -10.84 27.70 0.99
N LYS A 272 -9.81 28.54 1.15
CA LYS A 272 -8.41 28.06 1.22
C LYS A 272 -8.22 27.03 2.31
N TRP A 273 -8.59 27.37 3.54
CA TRP A 273 -8.42 26.48 4.69
C TRP A 273 -9.29 25.23 4.59
N ALA A 274 -10.52 25.35 4.05
CA ALA A 274 -11.40 24.20 3.83
C ALA A 274 -10.77 23.19 2.86
N VAL A 275 -10.25 23.66 1.71
CA VAL A 275 -9.64 22.78 0.70
C VAL A 275 -8.33 22.17 1.21
N ILE A 276 -7.51 22.93 1.95
CA ILE A 276 -6.30 22.42 2.59
C ILE A 276 -6.66 21.33 3.60
N GLY A 277 -7.62 21.57 4.51
CA GLY A 277 -8.06 20.57 5.48
C GLY A 277 -8.57 19.29 4.80
N LEU A 278 -9.40 19.44 3.76
CA LEU A 278 -9.92 18.31 2.99
C LEU A 278 -8.79 17.52 2.29
N SER A 279 -7.76 18.20 1.81
CA SER A 279 -6.61 17.54 1.17
C SER A 279 -5.84 16.65 2.14
N ILE A 280 -5.66 17.08 3.40
CA ILE A 280 -4.97 16.31 4.44
C ILE A 280 -5.81 15.09 4.79
N SER A 281 -7.12 15.27 5.01
CA SER A 281 -8.04 14.16 5.29
C SER A 281 -8.03 13.11 4.17
N LEU A 282 -7.99 13.55 2.91
CA LEU A 282 -7.91 12.62 1.78
C LEU A 282 -6.60 11.84 1.75
N VAL A 283 -5.46 12.47 2.03
CA VAL A 283 -4.17 11.78 2.09
C VAL A 283 -4.18 10.71 3.18
N LEU A 284 -4.68 11.03 4.37
CA LEU A 284 -4.83 10.06 5.47
C LEU A 284 -5.78 8.91 5.09
N PHE A 285 -6.92 9.23 4.49
CA PHE A 285 -7.88 8.24 4.02
C PHE A 285 -7.29 7.33 2.93
N SER A 286 -6.54 7.89 1.98
CA SER A 286 -5.84 7.11 0.97
C SER A 286 -4.76 6.21 1.58
N GLY A 287 -4.08 6.70 2.63
CA GLY A 287 -3.19 5.92 3.48
C GLY A 287 -3.90 4.68 4.01
N PHE A 288 -5.05 4.86 4.67
CA PHE A 288 -5.86 3.77 5.18
C PHE A 288 -6.35 2.80 4.09
N LEU A 289 -6.88 3.30 2.97
CA LEU A 289 -7.43 2.47 1.90
C LEU A 289 -6.38 1.60 1.18
N PHE A 290 -5.19 2.14 0.92
CA PHE A 290 -4.19 1.44 0.10
C PHE A 290 -3.08 0.76 0.90
N SER A 291 -2.92 1.11 2.18
CA SER A 291 -1.95 0.49 3.11
C SER A 291 -2.55 -0.69 3.88
N THR A 292 -3.87 -0.87 3.87
CA THR A 292 -4.50 -2.03 4.50
C THR A 292 -4.29 -3.28 3.64
N LYS A 293 -3.67 -4.30 4.24
CA LYS A 293 -3.77 -5.67 3.76
C LYS A 293 -4.84 -6.35 4.62
N VAL A 294 -5.92 -6.82 3.99
CA VAL A 294 -6.76 -7.83 4.61
C VAL A 294 -5.90 -9.08 4.62
N ALA A 295 -5.46 -9.51 5.79
CA ALA A 295 -4.84 -10.81 5.94
C ALA A 295 -5.90 -11.85 5.54
N ALA A 296 -5.74 -12.44 4.35
CA ALA A 296 -6.30 -13.75 4.11
C ALA A 296 -5.40 -14.69 4.92
N ASP A 297 -5.86 -15.10 6.10
CA ASP A 297 -5.18 -16.13 6.88
C ASP A 297 -5.02 -17.35 5.96
N LYS A 298 -3.75 -17.64 5.61
CA LYS A 298 -3.38 -19.01 5.32
C LYS A 298 -3.63 -19.75 6.63
N VAL A 299 -4.63 -20.64 6.62
CA VAL A 299 -4.89 -21.55 7.72
C VAL A 299 -3.68 -22.45 7.87
N GLU A 300 -2.74 -22.00 8.68
CA GLU A 300 -1.76 -22.85 9.34
C GLU A 300 -1.68 -22.35 10.79
N GLN A 301 -2.02 -23.28 11.68
CA GLN A 301 -2.28 -23.12 13.11
C GLN A 301 -1.46 -22.03 13.79
N ASP A 302 -2.15 -21.04 14.37
CA ASP A 302 -1.76 -20.53 15.68
C ASP A 302 -2.99 -20.22 16.53
N LEU A 303 -3.20 -21.07 17.54
CA LEU A 303 -4.27 -21.00 18.52
C LEU A 303 -3.86 -20.00 19.59
N THR A 304 -3.98 -18.70 19.36
CA THR A 304 -4.19 -17.74 20.45
C THR A 304 -4.71 -16.40 19.95
N ASN A 305 -5.72 -15.89 20.67
CA ASN A 305 -6.29 -14.54 20.57
C ASN A 305 -7.18 -14.24 19.37
N GLN A 306 -8.49 -14.45 19.58
CA GLN A 306 -9.40 -13.29 19.64
C GLN A 306 -10.67 -13.64 20.42
N GLY A 307 -10.71 -13.16 21.67
CA GLY A 307 -11.95 -12.87 22.37
C GLY A 307 -12.28 -11.39 22.19
N SER A 308 -13.56 -11.12 21.97
CA SER A 308 -14.25 -9.81 21.94
C SER A 308 -14.32 -9.20 20.52
N ARG A 309 -15.43 -9.29 19.79
CA ARG A 309 -16.80 -8.88 20.19
C ARG A 309 -17.85 -9.35 19.18
N ASN A 310 -18.94 -9.98 19.65
CA ASN A 310 -20.29 -9.55 19.29
C ASN A 310 -21.29 -9.94 20.38
N ILE A 311 -21.79 -8.90 21.05
CA ILE A 311 -22.90 -8.92 22.00
C ILE A 311 -24.18 -9.04 21.16
N GLN A 312 -24.57 -10.27 20.80
CA GLN A 312 -25.94 -10.58 20.33
C GLN A 312 -26.20 -12.09 20.18
N VAL A 313 -25.63 -12.95 21.01
CA VAL A 313 -26.02 -14.38 21.10
C VAL A 313 -25.93 -14.85 22.55
N LEU A 314 -26.66 -14.18 23.45
CA LEU A 314 -26.49 -14.37 24.91
C LEU A 314 -27.54 -15.29 25.55
N THR A 315 -28.28 -16.07 24.77
CA THR A 315 -29.30 -16.98 25.35
C THR A 315 -29.25 -18.41 24.84
N ALA A 316 -28.43 -18.76 23.84
CA ALA A 316 -28.35 -20.12 23.31
C ALA A 316 -27.00 -20.83 23.52
N ALA A 317 -25.89 -20.11 23.69
CA ALA A 317 -24.55 -20.70 23.83
C ALA A 317 -24.10 -20.95 25.29
N SER A 318 -24.82 -20.43 26.29
CA SER A 318 -24.48 -20.60 27.72
C SER A 318 -24.74 -22.02 28.22
N SER A 319 -25.76 -22.71 27.69
CA SER A 319 -26.10 -24.07 28.12
C SER A 319 -25.05 -25.10 27.71
N GLN A 320 -24.48 -24.99 26.51
CA GLN A 320 -23.60 -26.02 25.96
C GLN A 320 -22.24 -26.10 26.66
N ASN A 321 -21.66 -24.96 27.07
CA ASN A 321 -20.38 -24.94 27.79
C ASN A 321 -20.52 -25.51 29.21
N LEU A 322 -21.62 -25.18 29.91
CA LEU A 322 -21.91 -25.70 31.24
C LEU A 322 -22.16 -27.22 31.20
N THR A 323 -22.97 -27.71 30.26
CA THR A 323 -23.22 -29.16 30.09
C THR A 323 -21.93 -29.91 29.75
N THR A 324 -21.09 -29.34 28.88
CA THR A 324 -19.80 -29.94 28.52
C THR A 324 -18.86 -30.03 29.72
N TYR A 325 -18.77 -28.95 30.52
CA TYR A 325 -17.96 -28.96 31.73
C TYR A 325 -18.47 -29.99 32.75
N LEU A 326 -19.77 -30.06 33.01
CA LEU A 326 -20.36 -31.01 33.95
C LEU A 326 -20.13 -32.48 33.52
N ALA A 327 -20.22 -32.78 32.22
CA ALA A 327 -19.96 -34.12 31.69
C ALA A 327 -18.47 -34.53 31.87
N LEU A 328 -17.54 -33.63 31.52
CA LEU A 328 -16.11 -33.86 31.72
C LEU A 328 -15.76 -33.96 33.21
N TYR A 329 -16.34 -33.09 34.04
CA TYR A 329 -16.09 -33.01 35.48
C TYR A 329 -16.57 -34.28 36.19
N GLY A 330 -17.76 -34.79 35.84
CA GLY A 330 -18.27 -36.05 36.35
C GLY A 330 -17.35 -37.22 36.03
N LYS A 331 -16.93 -37.35 34.76
CA LYS A 331 -16.02 -38.40 34.31
C LYS A 331 -14.67 -38.34 35.05
N TYR A 332 -14.08 -37.16 35.16
CA TYR A 332 -12.81 -36.95 35.86
C TYR A 332 -12.92 -37.26 37.36
N GLN A 333 -13.99 -36.81 38.03
CA GLN A 333 -14.20 -37.11 39.44
C GLN A 333 -14.38 -38.61 39.70
N THR A 334 -15.03 -39.35 38.78
CA THR A 334 -15.09 -40.81 38.88
C THR A 334 -13.70 -41.43 38.78
N GLN A 335 -12.86 -41.01 37.83
CA GLN A 335 -11.49 -41.53 37.69
C GLN A 335 -10.59 -41.20 38.90
N VAL A 336 -10.75 -40.02 39.48
CA VAL A 336 -9.96 -39.56 40.64
C VAL A 336 -10.40 -40.22 41.96
N ASN A 337 -11.69 -40.49 42.11
CA ASN A 337 -12.29 -41.04 43.33
C ASN A 337 -12.62 -42.53 43.24
N GLU A 338 -12.34 -43.20 42.12
CA GLU A 338 -12.50 -44.64 41.99
C GLU A 338 -11.67 -45.35 43.09
N ASN A 339 -12.39 -46.08 43.94
CA ASN A 339 -11.87 -46.66 45.17
C ASN A 339 -11.06 -47.92 44.83
N ARG A 340 -9.80 -47.75 44.44
CA ARG A 340 -8.90 -48.88 44.20
C ARG A 340 -7.88 -48.94 45.32
N LEU A 341 -8.29 -49.63 46.38
CA LEU A 341 -7.46 -50.05 47.50
C LEU A 341 -6.15 -50.78 47.11
N PHE A 342 -5.87 -51.06 45.82
CA PHE A 342 -4.70 -51.84 45.39
C PHE A 342 -4.12 -51.53 43.99
N SER A 343 -4.15 -50.29 43.48
CA SER A 343 -3.50 -50.01 42.17
C SER A 343 -2.68 -48.71 42.15
N ASN A 344 -1.37 -48.84 41.88
CA ASN A 344 -0.52 -47.72 41.51
C ASN A 344 -0.89 -47.25 40.09
N PHE A 345 -1.16 -45.96 39.90
CA PHE A 345 -1.31 -45.39 38.56
C PHE A 345 -0.02 -45.60 37.76
N THR A 346 -0.13 -46.08 36.53
CA THR A 346 0.97 -46.07 35.57
C THR A 346 1.29 -44.63 35.14
N GLN A 347 2.49 -44.39 34.64
CA GLN A 347 2.87 -43.06 34.13
C GLN A 347 1.96 -42.60 32.99
N GLU A 348 1.50 -43.51 32.15
CA GLU A 348 0.61 -43.21 31.03
C GLU A 348 -0.79 -42.81 31.49
N GLU A 349 -1.36 -43.52 32.46
CA GLU A 349 -2.64 -43.16 33.08
C GLU A 349 -2.57 -41.79 33.78
N MET A 350 -1.44 -41.49 34.43
CA MET A 350 -1.24 -40.21 35.09
C MET A 350 -1.10 -39.05 34.09
N MET A 351 -0.35 -39.25 32.99
CA MET A 351 -0.27 -38.26 31.91
C MET A 351 -1.63 -38.00 31.27
N ARG A 352 -2.45 -39.05 31.09
CA ARG A 352 -3.82 -38.90 30.61
C ARG A 352 -4.68 -38.12 31.60
N LEU A 353 -4.61 -38.43 32.89
CA LEU A 353 -5.38 -37.75 33.93
C LEU A 353 -4.99 -36.27 34.06
N GLU A 354 -3.70 -35.95 33.92
CA GLU A 354 -3.20 -34.57 33.86
C GLU A 354 -3.74 -33.83 32.62
N GLY A 355 -3.80 -34.52 31.47
CA GLY A 355 -4.42 -33.99 30.26
C GLY A 355 -5.91 -33.70 30.44
N GLU A 356 -6.66 -34.62 31.05
CA GLU A 356 -8.09 -34.44 31.36
C GLU A 356 -8.30 -33.29 32.37
N PHE A 357 -7.42 -33.14 33.37
CA PHE A 357 -7.44 -32.01 34.31
C PHE A 357 -7.17 -30.65 33.61
N ARG A 358 -6.16 -30.58 32.72
CA ARG A 358 -5.88 -29.36 31.95
C ARG A 358 -7.04 -28.97 31.04
N LEU A 359 -7.71 -29.95 30.42
CA LEU A 359 -8.91 -29.71 29.63
C LEU A 359 -10.06 -29.18 30.49
N LEU A 360 -10.21 -29.67 31.73
CA LEU A 360 -11.19 -29.15 32.69
C LEU A 360 -10.90 -27.71 33.12
N ASP A 361 -9.64 -27.35 33.36
CA ASP A 361 -9.27 -25.97 33.69
C ASP A 361 -9.54 -25.02 32.51
N LEU A 362 -9.24 -25.44 31.27
CA LEU A 362 -9.52 -24.66 30.07
C LEU A 362 -11.02 -24.48 29.82
N THR A 363 -11.82 -25.52 30.05
CA THR A 363 -13.28 -25.45 29.89
C THR A 363 -13.93 -24.63 31.02
N PHE A 364 -13.46 -24.76 32.27
CA PHE A 364 -13.89 -23.90 33.39
C PHE A 364 -13.58 -22.41 33.12
N ALA A 365 -12.40 -22.12 32.55
CA ALA A 365 -12.01 -20.75 32.18
C ALA A 365 -12.89 -20.15 31.07
N ARG A 366 -13.63 -20.97 30.32
CA ARG A 366 -14.59 -20.53 29.29
C ARG A 366 -16.01 -20.34 29.84
N LEU A 367 -16.32 -20.83 31.04
CA LEU A 367 -17.62 -20.61 31.69
C LEU A 367 -17.82 -19.14 32.09
N SER A 368 -19.06 -18.68 32.04
CA SER A 368 -19.47 -17.36 32.53
C SER A 368 -19.37 -17.26 34.06
N LEU A 369 -19.39 -16.03 34.59
CA LEU A 369 -19.35 -15.78 36.04
C LEU A 369 -20.54 -16.40 36.79
N GLU A 370 -21.71 -16.46 36.15
CA GLU A 370 -22.91 -17.09 36.72
C GLU A 370 -22.79 -18.61 36.73
N GLU A 371 -22.31 -19.21 35.65
CA GLU A 371 -22.06 -20.66 35.54
C GLU A 371 -21.00 -21.15 36.53
N ARG A 372 -19.91 -20.39 36.70
CA ARG A 372 -18.85 -20.71 37.67
C ARG A 372 -19.33 -20.72 39.11
N ARG A 373 -20.39 -19.97 39.44
CA ARG A 373 -21.02 -20.01 40.77
C ARG A 373 -21.85 -21.28 40.98
N GLN A 374 -22.26 -21.96 39.90
CA GLN A 374 -23.09 -23.16 39.95
C GLN A 374 -22.27 -24.46 39.99
N VAL A 375 -20.96 -24.41 39.69
CA VAL A 375 -20.11 -25.61 39.58
C VAL A 375 -18.84 -25.50 40.43
N LYS A 376 -18.36 -26.65 40.91
CA LYS A 376 -17.06 -26.72 41.60
C LYS A 376 -15.92 -26.76 40.59
N ARG A 377 -14.81 -26.10 40.91
CA ARG A 377 -13.57 -26.20 40.13
C ARG A 377 -12.89 -27.54 40.41
N ALA A 378 -12.44 -28.24 39.37
CA ALA A 378 -11.65 -29.45 39.52
C ALA A 378 -10.33 -29.17 40.24
N SER A 379 -9.86 -30.12 41.03
CA SER A 379 -8.52 -30.13 41.62
C SER A 379 -7.76 -31.36 41.16
N PHE A 380 -6.44 -31.28 41.14
CA PHE A 380 -5.56 -32.40 40.85
C PHE A 380 -4.98 -32.92 42.18
N PRO A 381 -5.47 -34.04 42.73
CA PRO A 381 -5.14 -34.43 44.10
C PRO A 381 -3.91 -35.34 44.20
N PHE A 382 -3.12 -35.51 43.13
CA PHE A 382 -1.96 -36.39 43.12
C PHE A 382 -0.65 -35.59 43.15
N ALA A 383 0.29 -36.06 43.96
CA ALA A 383 1.65 -35.57 44.05
C ALA A 383 2.62 -36.60 43.46
N LYS A 384 3.64 -36.11 42.74
CA LYS A 384 4.71 -36.93 42.16
C LYS A 384 5.82 -37.14 43.19
N ILE A 385 6.15 -38.39 43.49
CA ILE A 385 7.20 -38.78 44.43
C ILE A 385 8.29 -39.51 43.66
N THR A 386 9.55 -39.16 43.93
CA THR A 386 10.71 -39.85 43.36
C THR A 386 11.55 -40.40 44.50
N GLN A 387 11.59 -41.72 44.64
CA GLN A 387 12.44 -42.43 45.62
C GLN A 387 13.25 -43.49 44.88
N ASP A 388 14.57 -43.53 45.12
CA ASP A 388 15.50 -44.51 44.54
C ASP A 388 15.37 -44.69 43.00
N GLY A 389 15.16 -43.58 42.28
CA GLY A 389 15.01 -43.57 40.82
C GLY A 389 13.66 -44.05 40.29
N LYS A 390 12.71 -44.42 41.15
CA LYS A 390 11.34 -44.81 40.78
C LYS A 390 10.36 -43.68 41.04
N VAL A 391 9.58 -43.32 40.02
CA VAL A 391 8.51 -42.31 40.11
C VAL A 391 7.20 -43.00 40.51
N THR A 392 6.59 -42.53 41.58
CA THR A 392 5.25 -42.93 42.03
C THR A 392 4.37 -41.71 42.21
N TYR A 393 3.05 -41.91 42.15
CA TYR A 393 2.08 -40.84 42.39
C TYR A 393 1.21 -41.23 43.57
N LYS A 394 1.10 -40.35 44.57
CA LYS A 394 0.25 -40.55 45.75
C LYS A 394 -0.76 -39.41 45.87
N LYS A 395 -1.93 -39.67 46.47
CA LYS A 395 -2.82 -38.57 46.81
C LYS A 395 -2.16 -37.68 47.85
N ILE A 396 -2.40 -36.37 47.78
CA ILE A 396 -1.83 -35.38 48.70
C ILE A 396 -2.21 -35.70 50.16
N GLU A 397 -3.38 -36.30 50.34
CA GLU A 397 -3.91 -36.75 51.63
C GLU A 397 -3.09 -37.90 52.25
N ASP A 398 -2.53 -38.77 51.41
CA ASP A 398 -1.82 -40.00 51.80
C ASP A 398 -0.29 -39.82 51.94
N LEU A 399 0.19 -38.57 51.81
CA LEU A 399 1.61 -38.25 51.95
C LEU A 399 2.07 -38.33 53.41
N THR A 400 3.24 -38.93 53.64
CA THR A 400 3.89 -38.91 54.96
C THR A 400 4.41 -37.50 55.30
N GLU A 401 4.67 -37.22 56.58
CA GLU A 401 5.21 -35.92 57.00
C GLU A 401 6.56 -35.59 56.34
N GLU A 402 7.42 -36.59 56.11
CA GLU A 402 8.67 -36.42 55.38
C GLU A 402 8.45 -36.11 53.89
N GLU A 403 7.50 -36.78 53.24
CA GLU A 403 7.15 -36.54 51.83
C GLU A 403 6.56 -35.14 51.62
N ARG A 404 5.73 -34.67 52.56
CA ARG A 404 5.20 -33.29 52.55
C ARG A 404 6.30 -32.26 52.71
N LYS A 405 7.27 -32.49 53.60
CA LYS A 405 8.39 -31.58 53.85
C LYS A 405 9.30 -31.45 52.63
N ASN A 406 9.53 -32.54 51.89
CA ASN A 406 10.35 -32.55 50.68
C ASN A 406 9.70 -31.85 49.47
N MET A 407 8.37 -31.63 49.48
CA MET A 407 7.68 -30.89 48.42
C MET A 407 7.49 -29.40 48.73
N ALA A 408 7.67 -28.97 49.98
CA ALA A 408 7.47 -27.60 50.42
C ALA A 408 8.76 -26.74 50.44
N CYS A 409 9.85 -27.24 49.84
CA CYS A 409 11.13 -26.53 49.69
C CYS A 409 11.21 -25.75 48.37
#